data_AF-A0A2R6KIA4-F1
#
_entry.id   AF-A0A2R6KIA4-F1
#
_cell.length_a   1.000
_cell.length_b   1.000
_cell.length_c   1.000
_cell.angle_alpha   90.00
_cell.angle_beta   90.00
_cell.angle_gamma   90.00
#
_symmetry.space_group_name_H-M   'P 1'
#
loop_
_entity.id
_entity.type
_entity.pdbx_description
1 polymer ?
#
loop_
_entity_poly.entity_id
_entity_poly.type
_entity_poly.pdbx_seq_one_letter_code
_entity_poly.pdbx_strand_id
1 'polypeptide(L)'
;MIPLLHDFTGATVLVFGGGRVGARKARRFAREARVVVVSPDFGDADFGDSERVRASPTPDDIAEWVDRFDPPATVRDDPVVAAVATGGASPALSKHLRESIEAEIAGAGGMAELTADLREELQDEGVPPADRRDAVRAVVRSSRVWKGLRRGDSNERQVARDVINDAPDSGDTR
;
A
#
# COMPACT_ATOMS: atom_id res chain seq x y z
N MET A 1 -3.09 21.91 13.09
CA MET A 1 -3.77 20.63 12.78
C MET A 1 -3.66 20.43 11.28
N ILE A 2 -3.07 19.32 10.83
CA ILE A 2 -2.99 18.99 9.39
C ILE A 2 -4.24 18.16 9.06
N PRO A 3 -5.12 18.60 8.14
CA PRO A 3 -6.27 17.79 7.76
C PRO A 3 -5.81 16.58 6.95
N LEU A 4 -6.25 15.38 7.34
CA LEU A 4 -6.08 14.16 6.55
C LEU A 4 -7.38 13.86 5.82
N LEU A 5 -7.32 13.78 4.49
CA LEU A 5 -8.42 13.39 3.62
C LEU A 5 -8.22 11.91 3.26
N HIS A 6 -9.22 11.07 3.56
CA HIS A 6 -9.22 9.65 3.21
C HIS A 6 -10.41 9.38 2.29
N ASP A 7 -10.16 8.68 1.19
CA ASP A 7 -11.21 8.12 0.34
C ASP A 7 -11.68 6.79 0.94
N PHE A 8 -12.98 6.69 1.21
CA PHE A 8 -13.63 5.52 1.78
C PHE A 8 -14.44 4.72 0.75
N THR A 9 -14.42 5.13 -0.52
CA THR A 9 -15.13 4.46 -1.60
C THR A 9 -14.73 2.99 -1.66
N GLY A 10 -15.69 2.09 -1.49
CA GLY A 10 -15.45 0.64 -1.50
C GLY A 10 -14.74 0.07 -0.26
N ALA A 11 -14.45 0.90 0.75
CA ALA A 11 -13.86 0.44 2.00
C ALA A 11 -14.91 -0.17 2.94
N THR A 12 -14.44 -1.05 3.84
CA THR A 12 -15.25 -1.52 4.98
C THR A 12 -14.86 -0.76 6.24
N VAL A 13 -15.84 -0.20 6.95
CA VAL A 13 -15.67 0.50 8.22
C VAL A 13 -16.33 -0.29 9.33
N LEU A 14 -15.53 -0.71 10.31
CA LEU A 14 -16.00 -1.42 11.49
C LEU A 14 -16.19 -0.45 12.67
N VAL A 15 -17.39 -0.45 13.27
CA VAL A 15 -17.75 0.42 14.38
C VAL A 15 -18.13 -0.42 15.58
N PHE A 16 -17.35 -0.33 16.67
CA PHE A 16 -17.70 -0.99 17.93
C PHE A 16 -18.55 -0.07 18.82
N GLY A 17 -19.74 -0.53 19.21
CA GLY A 17 -20.69 0.15 20.08
C GLY A 17 -22.02 0.52 19.41
N GLY A 18 -23.13 0.03 19.98
CA GLY A 18 -24.51 0.21 19.52
C GLY A 18 -25.27 1.34 20.23
N GLY A 19 -24.55 2.26 20.86
CA GLY A 19 -25.11 3.46 21.46
C GLY A 19 -25.20 4.64 20.47
N ARG A 20 -25.70 5.78 20.95
CA ARG A 20 -25.88 7.01 20.16
C ARG A 20 -24.62 7.48 19.43
N VAL A 21 -23.45 7.34 20.03
CA VAL A 21 -22.17 7.74 19.41
C VAL A 21 -21.80 6.82 18.25
N GLY A 22 -21.96 5.51 18.41
CA GLY A 22 -21.71 4.53 17.36
C GLY A 22 -22.66 4.73 16.18
N ALA A 23 -23.95 4.89 16.46
CA ALA A 23 -24.97 5.23 15.46
C ALA A 23 -24.62 6.49 14.67
N ARG A 24 -24.21 7.57 15.35
CA ARG A 24 -23.79 8.82 14.69
C ARG A 24 -22.57 8.61 13.78
N LYS A 25 -21.57 7.82 14.21
CA LYS A 25 -20.38 7.51 13.41
C LYS A 25 -20.74 6.64 12.21
N ALA A 26 -21.53 5.59 12.42
CA ALA A 26 -21.96 4.67 11.38
C ALA A 26 -22.67 5.39 10.24
N ARG A 27 -23.67 6.24 10.55
CA ARG A 27 -24.39 7.05 9.55
C ARG A 27 -23.49 7.99 8.74
N ARG A 28 -22.36 8.43 9.31
CA ARG A 28 -21.41 9.30 8.59
C ARG A 28 -20.67 8.52 7.51
N PHE A 29 -20.29 7.27 7.80
CA PHE A 29 -19.55 6.42 6.86
C PHE A 29 -20.45 5.67 5.90
N ALA A 30 -21.69 5.36 6.28
CA ALA A 30 -22.62 4.54 5.49
C ALA A 30 -22.98 5.16 4.13
N ARG A 31 -22.67 6.44 3.91
CA ARG A 31 -22.84 7.13 2.62
C ARG A 31 -21.79 6.74 1.59
N GLU A 32 -20.59 6.36 2.04
CA GLU A 32 -19.41 6.19 1.17
C GLU A 32 -18.74 4.81 1.33
N ALA A 33 -19.10 4.06 2.38
CA ALA A 33 -18.45 2.81 2.76
C ALA A 33 -19.46 1.73 3.17
N ARG A 34 -19.04 0.46 3.09
CA ARG A 34 -19.75 -0.62 3.76
C ARG A 34 -19.49 -0.50 5.27
N VAL A 35 -20.53 -0.23 6.05
CA VAL A 35 -20.39 -0.07 7.51
C VAL A 35 -20.94 -1.29 8.23
N VAL A 36 -20.14 -1.82 9.16
CA VAL A 36 -20.55 -2.89 10.07
C VAL A 36 -20.46 -2.38 11.50
N VAL A 37 -21.55 -2.49 12.26
CA VAL A 37 -21.62 -2.06 13.66
C VAL A 37 -21.70 -3.30 14.54
N VAL A 38 -20.78 -3.40 15.50
CA VAL A 38 -20.65 -4.53 16.42
C VAL A 38 -20.98 -4.08 17.83
N SER A 39 -21.97 -4.70 18.47
CA SER A 39 -22.31 -4.38 19.86
C SER A 39 -23.13 -5.48 20.52
N PRO A 40 -23.03 -5.71 21.85
CA PRO A 40 -23.90 -6.66 22.53
C PRO A 40 -25.38 -6.27 22.40
N ASP A 41 -25.65 -4.97 22.38
CA ASP A 41 -26.99 -4.45 22.22
C ASP A 41 -27.05 -3.20 21.34
N PHE A 42 -28.19 -3.03 20.67
CA PHE A 42 -28.49 -1.88 19.83
C PHE A 42 -29.66 -1.16 20.48
N GLY A 43 -29.39 0.00 21.08
CA GLY A 43 -30.47 0.83 21.63
C GLY A 43 -31.39 1.35 20.52
N ASP A 44 -32.37 2.17 20.92
CA ASP A 44 -33.29 2.84 20.00
C ASP A 44 -32.59 4.01 19.27
N ALA A 45 -31.68 3.66 18.36
CA ALA A 45 -30.91 4.58 17.54
C ALA A 45 -30.92 4.10 16.09
N ASP A 46 -31.00 5.06 15.16
CA ASP A 46 -30.91 4.77 13.73
C ASP A 46 -29.46 4.57 13.28
N PHE A 47 -29.18 3.45 12.62
CA PHE A 47 -27.85 3.11 12.08
C PHE A 47 -27.76 3.28 10.55
N GLY A 48 -28.80 3.79 9.89
CA GLY A 48 -28.89 3.83 8.43
C GLY A 48 -28.76 2.44 7.82
N ASP A 49 -28.08 2.37 6.67
CA ASP A 49 -27.87 1.11 5.92
C ASP A 49 -26.74 0.22 6.49
N SER A 50 -26.29 0.50 7.71
CA SER A 50 -25.19 -0.25 8.32
C SER A 50 -25.61 -1.68 8.71
N GLU A 51 -24.72 -2.64 8.45
CA GLU A 51 -24.85 -4.01 8.95
C GLU A 51 -24.71 -4.01 10.49
N ARG A 52 -25.51 -4.82 11.19
CA ARG A 52 -25.53 -4.87 12.66
C ARG A 52 -25.23 -6.28 13.13
N VAL A 53 -24.16 -6.42 13.91
CA VAL A 53 -23.70 -7.70 14.45
C VAL A 53 -23.74 -7.65 15.97
N ARG A 54 -24.48 -8.58 16.59
CA ARG A 54 -24.49 -8.74 18.05
C ARG A 54 -23.26 -9.51 18.51
N ALA A 55 -22.31 -8.81 19.13
CA ALA A 55 -21.16 -9.42 19.78
C ALA A 55 -20.54 -8.44 20.80
N SER A 56 -19.81 -8.98 21.76
CA SER A 56 -19.06 -8.21 22.76
C SER A 56 -17.56 -8.53 22.69
N PRO A 57 -16.87 -8.11 21.62
CA PRO A 57 -15.44 -8.34 21.48
C PRO A 57 -14.63 -7.63 22.56
N THR A 58 -13.64 -8.34 23.06
CA THR A 58 -12.57 -7.80 23.89
C THR A 58 -11.48 -7.18 23.00
N PRO A 59 -10.56 -6.39 23.56
CA PRO A 59 -9.42 -5.84 22.81
C PRO A 59 -8.59 -6.91 22.09
N ASP A 60 -8.46 -8.10 22.67
CA ASP A 60 -7.68 -9.21 22.09
C ASP A 60 -8.38 -9.81 20.85
N ASP A 61 -9.71 -9.68 20.74
CA ASP A 61 -10.49 -10.18 19.60
C ASP A 61 -10.41 -9.25 18.38
N ILE A 62 -9.96 -8.00 18.54
CA ILE A 62 -10.11 -6.95 17.50
C ILE A 62 -9.39 -7.32 16.21
N ALA A 63 -8.23 -7.98 16.29
CA ALA A 63 -7.50 -8.44 15.11
C ALA A 63 -8.33 -9.41 14.25
N GLU A 64 -8.96 -10.40 14.90
CA GLU A 64 -9.84 -11.37 14.23
C GLU A 64 -11.07 -10.68 13.62
N TRP A 65 -11.64 -9.70 14.33
CA TRP A 65 -12.76 -8.92 13.83
C TRP A 65 -12.39 -8.10 12.59
N VAL A 66 -11.18 -7.55 12.51
CA VAL A 66 -10.70 -6.84 11.32
C VAL A 66 -10.51 -7.82 10.16
N ASP A 67 -9.85 -8.94 10.41
CA ASP A 67 -9.59 -9.98 9.39
C ASP A 67 -10.89 -10.53 8.78
N ARG A 68 -11.94 -10.67 9.60
CA ARG A 68 -13.26 -11.16 9.17
C ARG A 68 -13.90 -10.35 8.05
N PHE A 69 -13.58 -9.06 7.93
CA PHE A 69 -14.18 -8.17 6.93
C PHE A 69 -13.29 -7.91 5.72
N ASP A 70 -12.25 -8.74 5.53
CA ASP A 70 -11.37 -8.80 4.36
C ASP A 70 -10.88 -7.40 3.89
N PRO A 71 -10.25 -6.59 4.76
CA PRO A 71 -9.57 -5.40 4.29
C PRO A 71 -8.52 -5.82 3.25
N PRO A 72 -8.29 -5.01 2.19
CA PRO A 72 -7.28 -5.34 1.21
C PRO A 72 -5.95 -5.55 1.92
N ALA A 73 -5.36 -6.71 1.68
CA ALA A 73 -4.10 -7.09 2.28
C ALA A 73 -3.03 -6.18 1.68
N THR A 74 -2.65 -5.17 2.46
CA THR A 74 -1.76 -4.09 2.03
C THR A 74 -0.35 -4.36 2.51
N VAL A 75 0.63 -4.17 1.64
CA VAL A 75 2.06 -4.24 1.92
C VAL A 75 2.71 -2.93 1.49
N ARG A 76 3.75 -2.54 2.22
CA ARG A 76 4.41 -1.25 2.04
C ARG A 76 5.92 -1.42 2.17
N ASP A 77 6.62 -0.76 1.26
CA ASP A 77 8.03 -0.43 1.36
C ASP A 77 8.14 1.00 0.85
N ASP A 78 7.89 1.96 1.74
CA ASP A 78 7.57 3.34 1.36
C ASP A 78 8.66 3.94 0.44
N PRO A 79 8.28 4.65 -0.63
CA PRO A 79 6.93 5.11 -0.97
C PRO A 79 6.07 4.09 -1.75
N VAL A 80 6.51 2.84 -1.91
CA VAL A 80 5.81 1.81 -2.69
C VAL A 80 4.74 1.11 -1.86
N VAL A 81 3.52 1.06 -2.39
CA VAL A 81 2.36 0.41 -1.76
C VAL A 81 1.73 -0.57 -2.74
N ALA A 82 1.46 -1.78 -2.29
CA ALA A 82 0.66 -2.75 -3.02
C ALA A 82 -0.47 -3.29 -2.15
N ALA A 83 -1.62 -3.56 -2.76
CA ALA A 83 -2.81 -4.06 -2.08
C ALA A 83 -3.44 -5.19 -2.91
N VAL A 84 -3.82 -6.28 -2.24
CA VAL A 84 -4.51 -7.41 -2.87
C VAL A 84 -5.81 -7.72 -2.12
N ALA A 85 -6.88 -7.98 -2.87
CA ALA A 85 -8.18 -8.32 -2.33
C ALA A 85 -8.83 -9.41 -3.18
N THR A 86 -9.59 -10.30 -2.55
CA THR A 86 -10.39 -11.33 -3.23
C THR A 86 -11.89 -11.03 -3.18
N GLY A 87 -12.28 -9.84 -2.73
CA GLY A 87 -13.68 -9.46 -2.54
C GLY A 87 -14.40 -10.32 -1.50
N GLY A 88 -13.68 -10.81 -0.49
CA GLY A 88 -14.18 -11.71 0.54
C GLY A 88 -14.26 -13.18 0.14
N ALA A 89 -13.94 -13.55 -1.12
CA ALA A 89 -14.07 -14.92 -1.59
C ALA A 89 -13.03 -15.87 -0.95
N SER A 90 -11.84 -15.36 -0.61
CA SER A 90 -10.79 -16.19 -0.01
C SER A 90 -9.78 -15.35 0.80
N PRO A 91 -10.05 -15.10 2.10
CA PRO A 91 -9.11 -14.40 2.99
C PRO A 91 -7.75 -15.10 3.10
N ALA A 92 -7.74 -16.44 3.06
CA ALA A 92 -6.50 -17.22 3.07
C ALA A 92 -5.63 -16.96 1.83
N LEU A 93 -6.26 -16.81 0.65
CA LEU A 93 -5.54 -16.40 -0.56
C LEU A 93 -5.08 -14.96 -0.48
N SER A 94 -5.91 -14.02 0.01
CA SER A 94 -5.51 -12.64 0.26
C SER A 94 -4.23 -12.59 1.13
N LYS A 95 -4.19 -13.37 2.21
CA LYS A 95 -3.02 -13.47 3.11
C LYS A 95 -1.80 -14.07 2.41
N HIS A 96 -1.96 -15.17 1.68
CA HIS A 96 -0.85 -15.81 0.96
C HIS A 96 -0.24 -14.89 -0.12
N LEU A 97 -1.09 -14.17 -0.86
CA LEU A 97 -0.64 -13.19 -1.85
C LEU A 97 0.04 -11.99 -1.20
N ARG A 98 -0.47 -11.52 -0.05
CA ARG A 98 0.18 -10.47 0.75
C ARG A 98 1.63 -10.84 1.07
N GLU A 99 1.84 -12.01 1.65
CA GLU A 99 3.17 -12.52 2.04
C GLU A 99 4.10 -12.66 0.83
N SER A 100 3.57 -13.14 -0.30
CA SER A 100 4.32 -13.26 -1.56
C SER A 100 4.73 -11.89 -2.11
N ILE A 101 3.80 -10.93 -2.15
CA ILE A 101 4.08 -9.57 -2.64
C ILE A 101 5.06 -8.85 -1.70
N GLU A 102 4.92 -9.00 -0.38
CA GLU A 102 5.84 -8.43 0.62
C GLU A 102 7.29 -8.83 0.34
N ALA A 103 7.52 -10.11 0.03
CA ALA A 103 8.85 -10.61 -0.34
C ALA A 103 9.36 -10.02 -1.67
N GLU A 104 8.49 -9.90 -2.68
CA GLU A 104 8.85 -9.36 -3.99
C GLU A 104 9.22 -7.87 -3.92
N ILE A 105 8.44 -7.06 -3.18
CA ILE A 105 8.63 -5.62 -3.10
C ILE A 105 9.71 -5.19 -2.10
N ALA A 106 10.32 -6.11 -1.35
CA ALA A 106 11.38 -5.76 -0.41
C ALA A 106 12.56 -5.05 -1.13
N GLY A 107 12.89 -3.85 -0.67
CA GLY A 107 13.88 -2.93 -1.27
C GLY A 107 13.29 -1.97 -2.32
N ALA A 108 11.98 -2.01 -2.60
CA ALA A 108 11.34 -1.20 -3.62
C ALA A 108 11.25 0.28 -3.21
N GLY A 109 11.15 0.56 -1.91
CA GLY A 109 11.16 1.92 -1.37
C GLY A 109 12.45 2.63 -1.73
N GLY A 110 13.58 2.04 -1.34
CA GLY A 110 14.91 2.54 -1.70
C GLY A 110 15.16 2.59 -3.22
N MET A 111 14.58 1.68 -4.00
CA MET A 111 14.65 1.74 -5.48
C MET A 111 13.91 2.97 -6.03
N ALA A 112 12.73 3.28 -5.48
CA ALA A 112 11.95 4.43 -5.89
C ALA A 112 12.67 5.74 -5.55
N GLU A 113 13.24 5.86 -4.35
CA GLU A 113 14.03 7.02 -3.94
C GLU A 113 15.29 7.16 -4.80
N LEU A 114 16.08 6.09 -4.95
CA LEU A 114 17.30 6.08 -5.76
C LEU A 114 17.04 6.52 -7.20
N THR A 115 15.98 6.01 -7.83
CA THR A 115 15.67 6.33 -9.23
C THR A 115 15.02 7.71 -9.40
N ALA A 116 14.37 8.25 -8.37
CA ALA A 116 13.94 9.65 -8.35
C ALA A 116 15.15 10.58 -8.35
N ASP A 117 16.09 10.37 -7.44
CA ASP A 117 17.31 11.17 -7.35
C ASP A 117 18.14 11.10 -8.63
N LEU A 118 18.33 9.89 -9.19
CA LEU A 118 19.05 9.72 -10.47
C LEU A 118 18.38 10.46 -11.63
N ARG A 119 17.03 10.53 -11.65
CA ARG A 119 16.32 11.27 -12.70
C ARG A 119 16.60 12.77 -12.62
N GLU A 120 16.68 13.31 -11.41
CA GLU A 120 17.03 14.72 -11.15
C GLU A 120 18.49 14.99 -11.52
N GLU A 121 19.43 14.16 -11.06
CA GLU A 121 20.86 14.28 -11.40
C GLU A 121 21.09 14.28 -12.92
N LEU A 122 20.54 13.30 -13.64
CA LEU A 122 20.67 13.22 -15.09
C LEU A 122 19.98 14.40 -15.80
N GLN A 123 18.94 14.98 -15.19
CA GLN A 123 18.31 16.18 -15.74
C GLN A 123 19.24 17.38 -15.67
N ASP A 124 19.90 17.57 -14.53
CA ASP A 124 20.82 18.67 -14.28
C ASP A 124 22.09 18.56 -15.15
N GLU A 125 22.49 17.33 -15.48
CA GLU A 125 23.56 17.01 -16.43
C GLU A 125 23.15 17.24 -17.90
N GLY A 126 21.86 17.53 -18.18
CA GLY A 126 21.36 17.80 -19.52
C GLY A 126 21.09 16.54 -20.35
N VAL A 127 20.97 15.37 -19.73
CA VAL A 127 20.72 14.10 -20.42
C VAL A 127 19.32 14.12 -21.06
N PRO A 128 19.20 13.77 -22.36
CA PRO A 128 17.92 13.75 -23.06
C PRO A 128 16.86 12.88 -22.35
N PRO A 129 15.56 13.24 -22.41
CA PRO A 129 14.50 12.48 -21.73
C PRO A 129 14.41 10.99 -22.12
N ALA A 130 14.82 10.60 -23.33
CA ALA A 130 14.84 9.21 -23.76
C ALA A 130 15.92 8.42 -23.00
N ASP A 131 17.15 8.92 -23.02
CA ASP A 131 18.31 8.29 -22.39
C ASP A 131 18.13 8.22 -20.87
N ARG A 132 17.52 9.24 -20.24
CA ARG A 132 17.14 9.20 -18.82
C ARG A 132 16.16 8.06 -18.50
N ARG A 133 15.17 7.82 -19.36
CA ARG A 133 14.21 6.72 -19.17
C ARG A 133 14.90 5.37 -19.30
N ASP A 134 15.82 5.23 -20.25
CA ASP A 134 16.58 4.01 -20.48
C ASP A 134 17.52 3.72 -19.29
N ALA A 135 18.22 4.74 -18.80
CA ALA A 135 19.07 4.67 -17.60
C ALA A 135 18.28 4.22 -16.37
N VAL A 136 17.16 4.89 -16.06
CA VAL A 136 16.28 4.49 -14.95
C VAL A 136 15.79 3.05 -15.12
N ARG A 137 15.40 2.66 -16.34
CA ARG A 137 14.93 1.30 -16.63
C ARG A 137 16.02 0.25 -16.45
N ALA A 138 17.27 0.57 -16.80
CA ALA A 138 18.42 -0.29 -16.57
C ALA A 138 18.65 -0.52 -15.07
N VAL A 139 18.60 0.55 -14.27
CA VAL A 139 18.74 0.49 -12.80
C VAL A 139 17.63 -0.36 -12.17
N VAL A 140 16.36 -0.12 -12.51
CA VAL A 140 15.21 -0.90 -11.98
C VAL A 140 15.32 -2.39 -12.30
N ARG A 141 15.92 -2.75 -13.45
CA ARG A 141 16.11 -4.14 -13.88
C ARG A 141 17.36 -4.80 -13.28
N SER A 142 18.22 -4.05 -12.59
CA SER A 142 19.49 -4.56 -12.10
C SER A 142 19.33 -5.35 -10.80
N SER A 143 19.59 -6.66 -10.85
CA SER A 143 19.61 -7.52 -9.66
C SER A 143 20.67 -7.08 -8.63
N ARG A 144 21.78 -6.47 -9.09
CA ARG A 144 22.84 -5.93 -8.23
C ARG A 144 22.31 -4.79 -7.35
N VAL A 145 21.54 -3.87 -7.93
CA VAL A 145 20.95 -2.72 -7.21
C VAL A 145 19.92 -3.21 -6.20
N TRP A 146 19.00 -4.09 -6.62
CA TRP A 146 18.03 -4.71 -5.71
C TRP A 146 18.68 -5.43 -4.52
N LYS A 147 19.80 -6.12 -4.75
CA LYS A 147 20.51 -6.83 -3.69
C LYS A 147 21.13 -5.87 -2.67
N GLY A 148 21.70 -4.75 -3.12
CA GLY A 148 22.25 -3.71 -2.26
C GLY A 148 21.16 -3.06 -1.40
N LEU A 149 20.07 -2.63 -2.04
CA LEU A 149 18.95 -1.97 -1.36
C LEU A 149 18.29 -2.87 -0.30
N ARG A 150 18.14 -4.16 -0.57
CA ARG A 150 17.61 -5.12 0.42
C ARG A 150 18.52 -5.34 1.63
N ARG A 151 19.82 -5.05 1.51
CA ARG A 151 20.80 -5.18 2.58
C ARG A 151 21.07 -3.87 3.33
N GLY A 152 20.65 -2.74 2.76
CA GLY A 152 21.00 -1.40 3.23
C GLY A 152 22.48 -1.08 3.02
N ASP A 153 23.04 -1.51 1.89
CA ASP A 153 24.47 -1.34 1.56
C ASP A 153 24.73 0.10 1.08
N SER A 154 25.50 0.92 1.78
CA SER A 154 25.71 2.36 1.47
C SER A 154 26.29 2.71 0.08
N ASN A 155 26.58 1.74 -0.77
CA ASN A 155 27.11 1.91 -2.12
C ASN A 155 26.06 1.78 -3.24
N GLU A 156 24.75 1.73 -2.93
CA GLU A 156 23.72 1.48 -3.97
C GLU A 156 23.76 2.52 -5.10
N ARG A 157 24.06 3.79 -4.77
CA ARG A 157 24.27 4.86 -5.77
C ARG A 157 25.41 4.57 -6.74
N GLN A 158 26.54 4.11 -6.22
CA GLN A 158 27.69 3.77 -7.07
C GLN A 158 27.32 2.61 -7.99
N VAL A 159 26.68 1.57 -7.45
CA VAL A 159 26.24 0.41 -8.24
C VAL A 159 25.22 0.82 -9.32
N ALA A 160 24.32 1.75 -9.03
CA ALA A 160 23.38 2.26 -10.02
C ALA A 160 24.07 3.06 -11.13
N ARG A 161 25.07 3.89 -10.79
CA ARG A 161 25.89 4.60 -11.79
C ARG A 161 26.69 3.63 -12.65
N ASP A 162 27.27 2.59 -12.05
CA ASP A 162 27.95 1.52 -12.79
C ASP A 162 26.99 0.85 -13.79
N VAL A 163 25.75 0.56 -13.38
CA VAL A 163 24.72 -0.01 -14.26
C VAL A 163 24.36 0.91 -15.43
N ILE A 164 24.31 2.22 -15.20
CA ILE A 164 24.05 3.21 -16.27
C ILE A 164 25.22 3.22 -17.26
N ASN A 165 26.46 3.21 -16.78
CA ASN A 165 27.66 3.22 -17.62
C ASN A 165 27.88 1.89 -18.36
N ASP A 166 27.44 0.77 -17.78
CA ASP A 166 27.50 -0.57 -18.37
C ASP A 166 26.37 -0.82 -19.37
N ALA A 167 25.33 0.01 -19.39
CA ALA A 167 24.22 -0.14 -20.32
C ALA A 167 24.75 0.13 -21.74
N PRO A 168 24.57 -0.79 -22.70
CA PRO A 168 24.93 -0.51 -24.08
C PRO A 168 24.19 0.76 -24.51
N ASP A 169 24.92 1.73 -25.05
CA ASP A 169 24.33 2.93 -25.66
C ASP A 169 23.11 2.48 -26.46
N SER A 170 21.90 2.90 -26.07
CA SER A 170 20.71 2.79 -26.91
C SER A 170 20.78 3.79 -28.09
N GLY A 171 22.00 4.03 -28.57
CA GLY A 171 22.33 4.68 -29.82
C GLY A 171 22.09 3.72 -30.98
N ASP A 172 20.98 4.00 -31.66
CA ASP A 172 20.65 3.65 -33.04
C ASP A 172 19.95 2.29 -33.30
N THR A 173 18.65 2.38 -33.59
CA THR A 173 18.17 1.84 -34.87
C THR A 173 17.00 2.67 -35.40
N ARG A 174 17.33 3.54 -36.37
CA ARG A 174 16.55 3.95 -37.57
C ARG A 174 15.11 4.47 -37.44
#